data_AF-A0A9D5LSH0-F1
#
_entry.id   AF-A0A9D5LSH0-F1
#
_cell.length_a   1.000
_cell.length_b   1.000
_cell.length_c   1.000
_cell.angle_alpha   90.00
_cell.angle_beta   90.00
_cell.angle_gamma   90.00
#
_symmetry.space_group_name_H-M   'P 1'
#
loop_
_entity.id
_entity.type
_entity.pdbx_description
1 polymer ?
#
loop_
_entity_poly.entity_id
_entity_poly.type
_entity_poly.pdbx_seq_one_letter_code
_entity_poly.pdbx_strand_id
1 'polypeptide(L)'
;MNRNLTLNESEQLVISDIRSLIENARQKVAISANATITLLYWHIGERINQEILGNKRAEYGKRIVENIAAYLKFEFGGREFSSRNIHRMMQFAQLIPDLQIVSTLSTQLSWSHFQEVLSLDNELQREFYLTMAAEEHWSVRSLREKINGMSEIMSEIMSETFLARKLQNDINPSAN
;
A
#
# COMPACT_ATOMS: atom_id res chain seq x y z
N MET A 1 21.52 0.66 37.57
CA MET A 1 22.99 0.63 37.46
C MET A 1 23.35 0.71 35.98
N ASN A 2 23.59 1.90 35.46
CA ASN A 2 24.16 2.06 34.12
C ASN A 2 25.67 1.84 34.24
N ARG A 3 26.16 0.69 33.79
CA ARG A 3 27.61 0.53 33.57
C ARG A 3 27.96 1.45 32.40
N ASN A 4 28.56 2.60 32.71
CA ASN A 4 29.35 3.33 31.73
C ASN A 4 30.55 2.43 31.39
N LEU A 5 30.36 1.57 30.40
CA LEU A 5 31.45 0.84 29.76
C LEU A 5 32.19 1.88 28.94
N THR A 6 33.31 2.38 29.47
CA THR A 6 34.27 3.16 28.68
C THR A 6 34.90 2.21 27.68
N LEU A 7 34.38 2.22 26.46
CA LEU A 7 34.89 1.45 25.33
C LEU A 7 36.11 2.16 24.77
N ASN A 8 37.19 1.42 24.51
CA ASN A 8 38.31 1.97 23.74
C ASN A 8 37.90 2.16 22.26
N GLU A 9 38.71 2.89 21.48
CA GLU A 9 38.39 3.21 20.08
C GLU A 9 38.11 1.96 19.23
N SER A 10 38.89 0.89 19.41
CA SER A 10 38.69 -0.38 18.69
C SER A 10 37.35 -1.03 19.05
N GLU A 11 36.99 -1.06 20.33
CA GLU A 11 35.70 -1.58 20.80
C GLU A 11 34.51 -0.75 20.30
N GLN A 12 34.66 0.57 20.21
CA GLN A 12 33.62 1.45 19.64
C GLN A 12 33.38 1.17 18.15
N LEU A 13 34.45 0.95 17.38
CA LEU A 13 34.35 0.57 15.96
C LEU A 13 33.62 -0.77 15.80
N VAL A 14 34.02 -1.80 16.56
CA VAL A 14 33.36 -3.12 16.53
C VAL A 14 31.88 -3.02 16.90
N ILE A 15 31.53 -2.21 17.90
CA ILE A 15 30.12 -2.02 18.29
C ILE A 15 29.33 -1.27 17.22
N SER A 16 29.93 -0.29 16.54
CA SER A 16 29.31 0.39 15.41
C SER A 16 29.01 -0.57 14.26
N ASP A 17 29.96 -1.44 13.94
CA ASP A 17 29.81 -2.47 12.90
C ASP A 17 28.72 -3.48 13.27
N ILE A 18 28.73 -3.99 14.51
CA ILE A 18 27.70 -4.90 15.01
C ILE A 18 26.32 -4.25 14.98
N ARG A 19 26.20 -2.98 15.40
CA ARG A 19 24.94 -2.24 15.34
C ARG A 19 24.44 -2.16 13.90
N SER A 20 25.33 -1.83 12.96
CA SER A 20 24.99 -1.75 11.54
C SER A 20 24.52 -3.11 10.99
N LEU A 21 25.17 -4.22 11.36
CA LEU A 21 24.73 -5.57 10.98
C LEU A 21 23.33 -5.90 11.52
N ILE A 22 23.06 -5.56 12.79
CA ILE A 22 21.75 -5.80 13.43
C ILE A 22 20.65 -4.98 12.74
N GLU A 23 20.88 -3.68 12.53
CA GLU A 23 19.87 -2.81 11.92
C GLU A 23 19.60 -3.21 10.46
N ASN A 24 20.64 -3.56 9.69
CA ASN A 24 20.47 -4.09 8.34
C ASN A 24 19.66 -5.40 8.31
N ALA A 25 19.93 -6.33 9.24
CA ALA A 25 19.18 -7.59 9.32
C ALA A 25 17.71 -7.34 9.67
N ARG A 26 17.43 -6.47 10.65
CA ARG A 26 16.08 -6.08 11.05
C ARG A 26 15.32 -5.41 9.91
N GLN A 27 15.96 -4.49 9.19
CA GLN A 27 15.36 -3.80 8.06
C GLN A 27 14.98 -4.78 6.94
N LYS A 28 15.86 -5.73 6.60
CA LYS A 28 15.56 -6.77 5.59
C LYS A 28 14.37 -7.64 5.98
N VAL A 29 14.28 -8.05 7.24
CA VAL A 29 13.13 -8.82 7.75
C VAL A 29 11.85 -7.98 7.66
N ALA A 30 11.90 -6.72 8.08
CA ALA A 30 10.75 -5.83 8.03
C ALA A 30 10.24 -5.61 6.59
N ILE A 31 11.13 -5.38 5.63
CA ILE A 31 10.79 -5.23 4.21
C ILE A 31 10.12 -6.50 3.67
N SER A 32 10.72 -7.66 3.89
CA SER A 32 10.17 -8.94 3.41
C SER A 32 8.80 -9.26 4.03
N ALA A 33 8.64 -9.01 5.34
CA ALA A 33 7.37 -9.17 6.03
C ALA A 33 6.30 -8.22 5.48
N ASN A 34 6.63 -6.93 5.30
CA ASN A 34 5.71 -5.94 4.74
C ASN A 34 5.25 -6.31 3.33
N ALA A 35 6.17 -6.75 2.47
CA ALA A 35 5.85 -7.18 1.11
C ALA A 35 4.88 -8.38 1.12
N THR A 36 5.22 -9.40 1.91
CA THR A 36 4.41 -10.63 2.04
C THR A 36 3.01 -10.33 2.57
N ILE A 37 2.88 -9.51 3.61
CA ILE A 37 1.59 -9.14 4.20
C ILE A 37 0.76 -8.32 3.21
N THR A 38 1.38 -7.38 2.50
CA THR A 38 0.68 -6.55 1.51
C THR A 38 0.13 -7.39 0.37
N LEU A 39 0.93 -8.31 -0.17
CA LEU A 39 0.49 -9.26 -1.19
C LEU A 39 -0.62 -10.19 -0.69
N LEU A 40 -0.51 -10.70 0.53
CA LEU A 40 -1.56 -11.50 1.16
C LEU A 40 -2.89 -10.75 1.21
N TYR A 41 -2.87 -9.49 1.65
CA TYR A 41 -4.06 -8.66 1.75
C TYR A 41 -4.68 -8.35 0.38
N TRP A 42 -3.86 -8.17 -0.66
CA TRP A 42 -4.34 -8.08 -2.03
C TRP A 42 -5.05 -9.38 -2.46
N HIS A 43 -4.43 -10.54 -2.26
CA HIS A 43 -5.00 -11.84 -2.63
C HIS A 43 -6.31 -12.17 -1.88
N ILE A 44 -6.39 -11.82 -0.59
CA ILE A 44 -7.62 -11.97 0.20
C ILE A 44 -8.73 -11.12 -0.43
N GLY A 45 -8.43 -9.86 -0.75
CA GLY A 45 -9.37 -8.96 -1.41
C GLY A 45 -9.91 -9.53 -2.72
N GLU A 46 -9.00 -9.96 -3.59
CA GLU A 46 -9.33 -10.52 -4.90
C GLU A 46 -10.19 -11.77 -4.79
N ARG A 47 -9.83 -12.71 -3.90
CA ARG A 47 -10.59 -13.94 -3.69
C ARG A 47 -12.02 -13.67 -3.23
N ILE A 48 -12.21 -12.67 -2.36
CA ILE A 48 -13.54 -12.28 -1.86
C ILE A 48 -14.33 -11.58 -2.96
N ASN A 49 -13.71 -10.69 -3.72
CA ASN A 49 -14.34 -10.00 -4.85
C ASN A 49 -14.90 -11.00 -5.88
N GLN A 50 -14.13 -12.03 -6.23
CA GLN A 50 -14.56 -13.10 -7.14
C GLN A 50 -15.82 -13.84 -6.65
N GLU A 51 -15.92 -14.10 -5.34
CA GLU A 51 -17.09 -14.76 -4.73
C GLU A 51 -18.35 -13.88 -4.79
N ILE A 52 -18.18 -12.58 -4.52
CA ILE A 52 -19.30 -11.62 -4.46
C ILE A 52 -19.79 -11.28 -5.88
N LEU A 53 -18.88 -11.11 -6.85
CA LEU A 53 -19.26 -10.84 -8.24
C LEU A 53 -20.09 -11.98 -8.87
N GLY A 54 -19.87 -13.23 -8.43
CA GLY A 54 -20.70 -14.37 -8.81
C GLY A 54 -22.15 -14.30 -8.28
N ASN A 55 -22.39 -13.53 -7.22
CA ASN A 55 -23.66 -13.46 -6.50
C ASN A 55 -24.23 -12.03 -6.52
N LYS A 56 -25.09 -11.75 -7.50
CA LYS A 56 -25.64 -10.41 -7.88
C LYS A 56 -26.50 -9.67 -6.83
N ARG A 57 -26.32 -9.87 -5.53
CA ARG A 57 -27.11 -9.22 -4.46
C ARG A 57 -26.20 -8.53 -3.43
N ALA A 58 -26.37 -7.22 -3.28
CA ALA A 58 -25.60 -6.40 -2.33
C ALA A 58 -25.72 -6.88 -0.86
N GLU A 59 -26.93 -7.28 -0.44
CA GLU A 59 -27.17 -7.86 0.90
C GLU A 59 -26.38 -9.15 1.14
N TYR A 60 -26.23 -9.98 0.11
CA TYR A 60 -25.48 -11.23 0.19
C TYR A 60 -23.97 -10.96 0.37
N GLY A 61 -23.44 -9.99 -0.37
CA GLY A 61 -22.05 -9.56 -0.23
C GLY A 61 -21.73 -9.03 1.18
N LYS A 62 -22.64 -8.23 1.77
CA LYS A 62 -22.46 -7.73 3.14
C LYS A 62 -22.36 -8.87 4.16
N ARG A 63 -23.27 -9.84 4.09
CA ARG A 63 -23.27 -11.00 4.99
C ARG A 63 -22.03 -11.88 4.82
N ILE A 64 -21.55 -12.06 3.58
CA ILE A 64 -20.29 -12.78 3.33
C ILE A 64 -19.14 -12.11 4.07
N VAL A 65 -18.98 -10.79 3.91
CA VAL A 65 -17.85 -10.07 4.53
C VAL A 65 -17.90 -10.16 6.05
N GLU A 66 -19.08 -10.02 6.65
CA GLU A 66 -19.26 -10.16 8.10
C GLU A 66 -18.88 -11.57 8.59
N ASN A 67 -19.33 -12.61 7.89
CA ASN A 67 -19.01 -14.00 8.25
C ASN A 67 -17.52 -14.33 8.07
N ILE A 68 -16.91 -13.88 6.97
CA ILE A 68 -15.47 -14.08 6.71
C ILE A 68 -14.65 -13.37 7.78
N ALA A 69 -14.96 -12.11 8.08
CA ALA A 69 -14.27 -11.35 9.11
C ALA A 69 -14.38 -12.02 10.49
N ALA A 70 -15.58 -12.49 10.86
CA ALA A 70 -15.80 -13.19 12.12
C ALA A 70 -14.98 -14.49 12.20
N TYR A 71 -14.99 -15.29 11.13
CA TYR A 71 -14.25 -16.54 11.06
C TYR A 71 -12.73 -16.32 11.11
N LEU A 72 -12.18 -15.43 10.27
CA LEU A 72 -10.75 -15.16 10.23
C LEU A 72 -10.24 -14.57 11.56
N LYS A 73 -11.04 -13.70 12.19
CA LYS A 73 -10.71 -13.17 13.51
C LYS A 73 -10.74 -14.25 14.60
N PHE A 74 -11.63 -15.23 14.51
CA PHE A 74 -11.67 -16.37 15.42
C PHE A 74 -10.46 -17.29 15.25
N GLU A 75 -10.12 -17.64 14.01
CA GLU A 75 -9.05 -18.58 13.67
C GLU A 75 -7.65 -17.98 13.87
N PHE A 76 -7.41 -16.77 13.36
CA PHE A 76 -6.08 -16.15 13.31
C PHE A 76 -5.88 -15.03 14.32
N GLY A 77 -6.95 -14.58 14.99
CA GLY A 77 -6.89 -13.48 15.94
C GLY A 77 -6.69 -12.10 15.28
N GLY A 78 -6.46 -11.07 16.09
CA GLY A 78 -6.03 -9.77 15.58
C GLY A 78 -7.12 -8.80 15.13
N ARG A 79 -6.71 -7.56 14.88
CA ARG A 79 -7.57 -6.45 14.40
C ARG A 79 -7.54 -6.31 12.87
N GLU A 80 -6.54 -6.92 12.24
CA GLU A 80 -6.30 -7.03 10.81
C GLU A 80 -7.47 -7.71 10.08
N PHE A 81 -8.16 -8.68 10.69
CA PHE A 81 -9.31 -9.36 10.10
C PHE A 81 -10.67 -8.78 10.51
N SER A 82 -10.71 -7.51 10.94
CA SER A 82 -11.99 -6.81 11.13
C SER A 82 -12.71 -6.59 9.80
N SER A 83 -14.05 -6.53 9.81
CA SER A 83 -14.85 -6.31 8.58
C SER A 83 -14.40 -5.07 7.81
N ARG A 84 -14.02 -4.00 8.51
CA ARG A 84 -13.45 -2.79 7.90
C ARG A 84 -12.18 -3.09 7.11
N ASN A 85 -11.27 -3.89 7.64
CA ASN A 85 -10.04 -4.23 6.96
C ASN A 85 -10.28 -5.22 5.81
N ILE A 86 -11.22 -6.16 5.95
CA ILE A 86 -11.64 -7.00 4.83
C ILE A 86 -12.19 -6.15 3.67
N HIS A 87 -13.02 -5.15 3.96
CA HIS A 87 -13.46 -4.19 2.94
C HIS A 87 -12.31 -3.45 2.28
N ARG A 88 -11.29 -3.04 3.05
CA ARG A 88 -10.09 -2.39 2.49
C ARG A 88 -9.27 -3.33 1.62
N MET A 89 -9.14 -4.61 2.00
CA MET A 89 -8.50 -5.64 1.18
C MET A 89 -9.23 -5.80 -0.16
N MET A 90 -10.57 -5.88 -0.12
CA MET A 90 -11.40 -5.93 -1.33
C MET A 90 -11.22 -4.68 -2.21
N GLN A 91 -11.25 -3.48 -1.63
CA GLN A 91 -11.00 -2.23 -2.34
C GLN A 91 -9.60 -2.19 -2.94
N PHE A 92 -8.59 -2.69 -2.21
CA PHE A 92 -7.22 -2.72 -2.69
C PHE A 92 -7.08 -3.56 -3.97
N ALA A 93 -7.63 -4.77 -3.98
CA ALA A 93 -7.63 -5.62 -5.16
C ALA A 93 -8.39 -5.01 -6.34
N GLN A 94 -9.48 -4.29 -6.06
CA GLN A 94 -10.31 -3.65 -7.09
C GLN A 94 -9.66 -2.39 -7.68
N LEU A 95 -9.04 -1.55 -6.86
CA LEU A 95 -8.52 -0.24 -7.25
C LEU A 95 -7.09 -0.29 -7.82
N ILE A 96 -6.35 -1.36 -7.51
CA ILE A 96 -4.99 -1.63 -7.98
C ILE A 96 -4.92 -3.11 -8.43
N PRO A 97 -5.53 -3.46 -9.59
CA PRO A 97 -5.69 -4.85 -10.01
C PRO A 97 -4.42 -5.48 -10.60
N ASP A 98 -3.42 -4.67 -10.98
CA ASP A 98 -2.17 -5.20 -11.53
C ASP A 98 -1.26 -5.71 -10.40
N LEU A 99 -1.19 -7.03 -10.26
CA LEU A 99 -0.36 -7.70 -9.28
C LEU A 99 1.15 -7.44 -9.48
N GLN A 100 1.61 -7.16 -10.69
CA GLN A 100 3.03 -6.83 -10.93
C GLN A 100 3.39 -5.49 -10.32
N ILE A 101 2.50 -4.50 -10.43
CA ILE A 101 2.64 -3.20 -9.78
C ILE A 101 2.65 -3.39 -8.25
N VAL A 102 1.68 -4.14 -7.71
CA VAL A 102 1.60 -4.40 -6.27
C VAL A 102 2.84 -5.12 -5.75
N SER A 103 3.29 -6.17 -6.44
CA SER A 103 4.49 -6.94 -6.09
C SER A 103 5.71 -6.03 -6.02
N THR A 104 5.93 -5.21 -7.05
CA THR A 104 7.06 -4.29 -7.12
C THR A 104 7.02 -3.26 -6.00
N LEU A 105 5.89 -2.56 -5.83
CA LEU A 105 5.75 -1.52 -4.83
C LEU A 105 5.79 -2.07 -3.40
N SER A 106 5.31 -3.29 -3.16
CA SER A 106 5.29 -3.90 -1.82
C SER A 106 6.70 -4.15 -1.24
N THR A 107 7.74 -4.19 -2.08
CA THR A 107 9.14 -4.26 -1.63
C THR A 107 9.64 -2.96 -1.00
N GLN A 108 8.94 -1.84 -1.23
CA GLN A 108 9.30 -0.51 -0.77
C GLN A 108 8.24 0.08 0.17
N LEU A 109 6.98 -0.27 -0.06
CA LEU A 109 5.81 0.27 0.61
C LEU A 109 5.11 -0.79 1.44
N SER A 110 4.79 -0.44 2.69
CA SER A 110 3.93 -1.27 3.54
C SER A 110 2.45 -1.12 3.19
N TRP A 111 1.62 -2.07 3.62
CA TRP A 111 0.16 -2.03 3.55
C TRP A 111 -0.43 -0.65 3.93
N SER A 112 0.10 -0.01 4.97
CA SER A 112 -0.38 1.30 5.40
C SER A 112 -0.25 2.39 4.33
N HIS A 113 0.76 2.33 3.45
CA HIS A 113 0.88 3.27 2.32
C HIS A 113 -0.24 3.04 1.30
N PHE A 114 -0.53 1.78 0.97
CA PHE A 114 -1.64 1.45 0.09
C PHE A 114 -2.98 1.91 0.67
N GLN A 115 -3.16 1.80 1.99
CA GLN A 115 -4.38 2.29 2.65
C GLN A 115 -4.61 3.79 2.48
N GLU A 116 -3.56 4.62 2.43
CA GLU A 116 -3.70 6.07 2.24
C GLU A 116 -4.28 6.43 0.87
N VAL A 117 -4.01 5.63 -0.16
CA VAL A 117 -4.46 5.92 -1.52
C VAL A 117 -5.83 5.28 -1.84
N LEU A 118 -6.37 4.42 -0.98
CA LEU A 118 -7.69 3.79 -1.20
C LEU A 118 -8.84 4.80 -1.19
N SER A 119 -8.66 5.98 -0.60
CA SER A 119 -9.67 7.06 -0.62
C SER A 119 -9.59 7.96 -1.85
N LEU A 120 -8.59 7.77 -2.72
CA LEU A 120 -8.46 8.57 -3.94
C LEU A 120 -9.31 7.94 -5.05
N ASP A 121 -10.23 8.73 -5.61
CA ASP A 121 -11.11 8.26 -6.69
C ASP A 121 -10.33 8.03 -8.00
N ASN A 122 -9.32 8.86 -8.26
CA ASN A 122 -8.57 8.84 -9.52
C ASN A 122 -7.40 7.84 -9.49
N GLU A 123 -7.38 6.94 -10.47
CA GLU A 123 -6.33 5.92 -10.64
C GLU A 123 -4.93 6.51 -10.85
N LEU A 124 -4.81 7.55 -11.68
CA LEU A 124 -3.54 8.22 -11.94
C LEU A 124 -2.98 8.88 -10.68
N GLN A 125 -3.84 9.40 -9.79
CA GLN A 125 -3.39 9.92 -8.50
C GLN A 125 -2.86 8.81 -7.61
N ARG A 126 -3.54 7.66 -7.55
CA ARG A 126 -3.07 6.51 -6.76
C ARG A 126 -1.70 6.05 -7.25
N GLU A 127 -1.54 5.88 -8.55
CA GLU A 127 -0.26 5.49 -9.15
C GLU A 127 0.82 6.52 -8.88
N PHE A 128 0.56 7.80 -9.15
CA PHE A 128 1.51 8.88 -8.91
C PHE A 128 2.00 8.90 -7.45
N TYR A 129 1.08 8.90 -6.48
CA TYR A 129 1.46 9.00 -5.07
C TYR A 129 2.19 7.76 -4.57
N LEU A 130 1.81 6.56 -5.04
CA LEU A 130 2.53 5.34 -4.69
C LEU A 130 3.94 5.31 -5.28
N THR A 131 4.09 5.69 -6.55
CA THR A 131 5.39 5.77 -7.22
C THR A 131 6.29 6.78 -6.52
N MET A 132 5.80 8.00 -6.30
CA MET A 132 6.57 9.03 -5.59
C MET A 132 6.92 8.60 -4.15
N ALA A 133 6.00 7.94 -3.44
CA ALA A 133 6.29 7.45 -2.09
C ALA A 133 7.40 6.39 -2.07
N ALA A 134 7.46 5.53 -3.10
CA ALA A 134 8.49 4.53 -3.23
C ALA A 134 9.85 5.17 -3.58
N GLU A 135 9.89 6.03 -4.59
CA GLU A 135 11.10 6.70 -5.10
C GLU A 135 11.72 7.65 -4.07
N GLU A 136 10.89 8.47 -3.41
CA GLU A 136 11.35 9.47 -2.43
C GLU A 136 11.32 8.96 -0.99
N HIS A 137 11.07 7.66 -0.81
CA HIS A 137 11.03 6.98 0.49
C HIS A 137 10.13 7.68 1.52
N TRP A 138 8.95 8.14 1.09
CA TRP A 138 8.02 8.83 1.97
C TRP A 138 7.51 7.91 3.06
N SER A 139 7.51 8.40 4.29
CA SER A 139 6.75 7.75 5.36
C SER A 139 5.25 7.82 5.07
N VAL A 140 4.46 6.93 5.68
CA VAL A 140 2.98 6.98 5.62
C VAL A 140 2.44 8.37 5.98
N ARG A 141 3.07 9.05 6.97
CA ARG A 141 2.68 10.40 7.36
C ARG A 141 2.96 11.41 6.24
N SER A 142 4.15 11.37 5.66
CA SER A 142 4.55 12.25 4.56
C SER A 142 3.65 12.03 3.34
N LEU A 143 3.34 10.79 2.98
CA LEU A 143 2.39 10.45 1.93
C LEU A 143 1.02 11.07 2.20
N ARG A 144 0.49 10.91 3.42
CA ARG A 144 -0.80 11.51 3.81
C ARG A 144 -0.78 13.04 3.72
N GLU A 145 0.29 13.68 4.19
CA GLU A 145 0.46 15.13 4.10
C GLU A 145 0.50 15.60 2.65
N LYS A 146 1.20 14.87 1.76
CA LYS A 146 1.25 15.15 0.33
C LYS A 146 -0.12 14.98 -0.32
N ILE A 147 -0.84 13.90 -0.03
CA ILE A 147 -2.20 13.67 -0.54
C ILE A 147 -3.12 14.83 -0.13
N ASN A 148 -3.07 15.24 1.14
CA ASN A 148 -3.93 16.30 1.66
C ASN A 148 -3.56 17.69 1.13
N GLY A 149 -2.27 17.96 0.92
CA GLY A 149 -1.79 19.28 0.48
C GLY A 149 -1.69 19.46 -1.04
N MET A 150 -1.57 18.37 -1.81
CA MET A 150 -1.32 18.40 -3.25
C MET A 150 -2.57 18.02 -4.08
N SER A 151 -3.70 17.69 -3.44
CA SER A 151 -4.96 17.42 -4.14
C SER A 151 -5.38 18.58 -5.05
N GLU A 152 -5.10 19.82 -4.65
CA GLU A 152 -5.44 21.02 -5.42
C GLU A 152 -4.55 21.16 -6.66
N ILE A 153 -3.22 21.12 -6.50
CA ILE A 153 -2.26 21.30 -7.61
C ILE A 153 -2.33 20.14 -8.61
N MET A 154 -2.48 18.90 -8.14
CA MET A 154 -2.58 17.74 -9.04
C MET A 154 -3.93 17.73 -9.79
N SER A 155 -5.01 18.26 -9.20
CA SER A 155 -6.27 18.43 -9.93
C SER A 155 -6.12 19.38 -11.11
N GLU A 156 -5.30 20.43 -10.95
CA GLU A 156 -5.01 21.42 -11.99
C GLU A 156 -4.10 20.83 -13.08
N ILE A 157 -2.96 20.24 -12.70
CA ILE A 157 -2.01 19.60 -13.63
C ILE A 157 -2.68 18.45 -14.40
N MET A 158 -3.51 17.64 -13.74
CA MET A 158 -4.22 16.57 -14.43
C MET A 158 -5.35 17.09 -15.31
N SER A 159 -5.97 18.23 -15.01
CA SER A 159 -6.94 18.83 -15.93
C SER A 159 -6.25 19.33 -17.22
N GLU A 160 -5.07 19.94 -17.09
CA GLU A 160 -4.24 20.35 -18.22
C GLU A 160 -3.71 19.15 -19.03
N THR A 161 -3.20 18.13 -18.35
CA THR A 161 -2.68 16.91 -18.99
C THR A 161 -3.80 16.11 -19.67
N PHE A 162 -4.99 16.08 -19.07
CA PHE A 162 -6.19 15.47 -19.65
C PHE A 162 -6.68 16.24 -20.88
N LEU A 163 -6.70 17.58 -20.84
CA LEU A 163 -6.99 18.41 -22.02
C LEU A 163 -5.96 18.20 -23.13
N ALA A 164 -4.68 18.17 -22.80
CA ALA A 164 -3.61 17.93 -23.77
C ALA A 164 -3.76 16.56 -24.45
N ARG A 165 -4.06 15.51 -23.67
CA ARG A 165 -4.29 14.15 -24.19
C ARG A 165 -5.57 14.03 -25.02
N LYS A 166 -6.64 14.73 -24.64
CA LYS A 166 -7.89 14.79 -25.40
C LYS A 166 -7.70 15.51 -26.75
N LEU A 167 -7.01 16.65 -26.75
CA LEU A 167 -6.66 17.38 -27.97
C LEU A 167 -5.76 16.54 -28.89
N GLN A 168 -4.79 15.81 -28.33
CA GLN A 168 -3.93 14.91 -29.11
C GLN A 168 -4.71 13.79 -29.81
N ASN A 169 -5.72 13.21 -29.12
CA ASN A 169 -6.58 12.17 -29.67
C ASN A 169 -7.61 12.71 -30.68
N ASP A 170 -8.13 13.92 -30.47
CA ASP A 170 -9.04 14.58 -31.42
C ASP A 170 -8.32 15.00 -32.72
N ILE A 171 -7.00 15.23 -32.66
CA ILE A 171 -6.16 15.55 -33.84
C ILE A 171 -5.74 14.28 -34.61
N ASN A 172 -5.77 13.09 -33.99
CA ASN A 172 -5.33 11.85 -34.65
C ASN A 172 -6.25 10.64 -34.31
N PRO A 173 -7.49 10.61 -34.82
CA PRO A 173 -8.50 9.62 -34.43
C PRO A 173 -8.25 8.20 -34.96
N SER A 174 -7.21 7.96 -35.74
CA SER A 174 -6.94 6.69 -36.45
C SER A 174 -5.64 6.00 -36.05
N ALA A 175 -5.11 6.26 -34.85
CA ALA A 175 -3.97 5.53 -34.29
C ALA A 175 -4.43 4.56 -33.19
N ASN A 176 -5.32 3.63 -33.54
CA ASN A 176 -5.47 2.33 -32.87
C ASN A 176 -6.14 1.33 -33.82
#